data_AF-A0A226HHZ3-F1
#
_entry.id   AF-A0A226HHZ3-F1
#
_cell.length_a   1.000
_cell.length_b   1.000
_cell.length_c   1.000
_cell.angle_alpha   90.00
_cell.angle_beta   90.00
_cell.angle_gamma   90.00
#
_symmetry.space_group_name_H-M   'P 1'
#
loop_
_entity.id
_entity.type
_entity.pdbx_description
1 polymer ?
#
loop_
_entity_poly.entity_id
_entity_poly.type
_entity_poly.pdbx_seq_one_letter_code
_entity_poly.pdbx_strand_id
1 'polypeptide(L)'
;MHNLKNILEIYRKENINTDEIMFIEMIDKYKSWQSMTDREKFQDKKQSYLIDTKFGGFSLEIEYETQIIFFLENLLCFFESINEQEFFREYLSLSQESKILFRIYYLLYSEKELLLYTRSSRGIKIHIPLETFENLINQIKFTSLYKKYSLEKLFEDYSLLLELFSKKPFEYDEK
;
A
#
# COMPACT_ATOMS: atom_id res chain seq x y z
N MET A 1 0.28 -19.98 -20.12
CA MET A 1 -0.83 -19.40 -19.31
C MET A 1 -2.08 -20.22 -19.55
N HIS A 2 -2.64 -20.87 -18.52
CA HIS A 2 -3.96 -21.50 -18.65
C HIS A 2 -5.01 -20.41 -18.90
N ASN A 3 -5.82 -20.56 -19.96
CA ASN A 3 -6.82 -19.56 -20.35
C ASN A 3 -8.06 -19.72 -19.45
N LEU A 4 -7.99 -19.14 -18.24
CA LEU A 4 -9.08 -19.18 -17.24
C LEU A 4 -10.40 -18.60 -17.79
N LYS A 5 -10.32 -17.63 -18.70
CA LYS A 5 -11.51 -17.06 -19.38
C LYS A 5 -12.24 -18.11 -20.21
N ASN A 6 -11.52 -18.91 -20.98
CA ASN A 6 -12.12 -20.00 -21.75
C ASN A 6 -12.77 -21.05 -20.84
N ILE A 7 -12.15 -21.36 -19.69
CA ILE A 7 -12.72 -22.30 -18.71
C ILE A 7 -14.02 -21.73 -18.12
N LEU A 8 -14.04 -20.46 -17.71
CA LEU A 8 -15.24 -19.78 -17.23
C LEU A 8 -16.36 -19.76 -18.26
N GLU A 9 -16.04 -19.53 -19.54
CA GLU A 9 -17.02 -19.58 -20.62
C GLU A 9 -17.63 -20.96 -20.80
N ILE A 10 -16.81 -22.03 -20.75
CA ILE A 10 -17.29 -23.41 -20.80
C ILE A 10 -18.19 -23.69 -19.60
N TYR A 11 -17.74 -23.35 -18.39
CA TYR A 11 -18.47 -23.64 -17.15
C TYR A 11 -19.82 -22.92 -17.10
N ARG A 12 -19.87 -21.66 -17.56
CA ARG A 12 -21.13 -20.89 -17.67
C ARG A 12 -22.09 -21.49 -18.72
N LYS A 13 -21.57 -22.01 -19.84
CA LYS A 13 -22.39 -22.66 -20.89
C LYS A 13 -22.93 -24.02 -20.45
N GLU A 14 -22.12 -24.78 -19.74
CA GLU A 14 -22.45 -26.13 -19.23
C GLU A 14 -23.20 -26.09 -17.88
N ASN A 15 -23.51 -24.89 -17.37
CA ASN A 15 -24.21 -24.67 -16.09
C ASN A 15 -23.54 -25.41 -14.91
N ILE A 16 -22.20 -25.41 -14.91
CA ILE A 16 -21.36 -26.07 -13.90
C ILE A 16 -21.42 -25.32 -12.55
N ASN A 17 -21.18 -26.06 -11.46
CA ASN A 17 -21.24 -25.62 -10.07
C ASN A 17 -20.67 -24.20 -9.82
N THR A 18 -21.43 -23.38 -9.09
CA THR A 18 -21.08 -22.02 -8.67
C THR A 18 -19.78 -21.93 -7.87
N ASP A 19 -19.45 -22.96 -7.08
CA ASP A 19 -18.26 -22.97 -6.22
C ASP A 19 -16.97 -23.06 -7.05
N GLU A 20 -16.96 -23.90 -8.09
CA GLU A 20 -15.80 -24.03 -8.98
C GLU A 20 -15.56 -22.73 -9.76
N ILE A 21 -16.63 -22.10 -10.23
CA ILE A 21 -16.59 -20.78 -10.88
C ILE A 21 -15.98 -19.75 -9.93
N MET A 22 -16.41 -19.75 -8.66
CA MET A 22 -15.87 -18.83 -7.65
C MET A 22 -14.36 -18.99 -7.48
N PHE A 23 -13.84 -20.22 -7.36
CA PHE A 23 -12.40 -20.45 -7.24
C PHE A 23 -11.61 -19.98 -8.47
N ILE A 24 -12.14 -20.22 -9.68
CA ILE A 24 -11.50 -19.75 -10.92
C ILE A 24 -11.48 -18.22 -10.96
N GLU A 25 -12.57 -17.55 -10.61
CA GLU A 25 -12.66 -16.10 -10.54
C GLU A 25 -11.74 -15.50 -9.46
N MET A 26 -11.58 -16.16 -8.30
CA MET A 26 -10.64 -15.74 -7.26
C MET A 26 -9.19 -15.77 -7.77
N ILE A 27 -8.80 -16.84 -8.46
CA ILE A 27 -7.45 -16.97 -9.02
C ILE A 27 -7.22 -15.91 -10.12
N ASP A 28 -8.21 -15.67 -10.98
CA ASP A 28 -8.12 -14.66 -12.03
C ASP A 28 -7.96 -13.25 -11.43
N LYS A 29 -8.75 -12.91 -10.41
CA LYS A 29 -8.63 -11.64 -9.66
C LYS A 29 -7.27 -11.49 -8.99
N TYR A 30 -6.76 -12.55 -8.36
CA TYR A 30 -5.44 -12.53 -7.73
C TYR A 30 -4.33 -12.30 -8.76
N LYS A 31 -4.34 -13.03 -9.89
CA LYS A 31 -3.35 -12.86 -10.96
C LYS A 31 -3.41 -11.47 -11.60
N SER A 32 -4.62 -10.98 -11.83
CA SER A 32 -4.86 -9.63 -12.34
C SER A 32 -4.24 -8.59 -11.40
N TRP A 33 -4.49 -8.69 -10.10
CA TRP A 33 -3.89 -7.81 -9.10
C TRP A 33 -2.35 -7.86 -9.11
N GLN A 34 -1.76 -9.05 -9.16
CA GLN A 34 -0.30 -9.19 -9.19
C GLN A 34 0.35 -8.65 -10.47
N SER A 35 -0.41 -8.59 -11.57
CA SER A 35 0.08 -8.02 -12.84
C SER A 35 -0.02 -6.49 -12.93
N MET A 36 -0.75 -5.85 -12.01
CA MET A 36 -0.90 -4.40 -11.97
C MET A 36 0.35 -3.73 -11.42
N THR A 37 0.70 -2.57 -12.00
CA THR A 37 1.65 -1.62 -11.43
C THR A 37 1.14 -1.02 -10.12
N ASP A 38 2.04 -0.44 -9.33
CA ASP A 38 1.65 0.23 -8.08
C ASP A 38 0.62 1.35 -8.30
N ARG A 39 0.75 2.09 -9.40
CA ARG A 39 -0.19 3.15 -9.77
C ARG A 39 -1.57 2.59 -10.09
N GLU A 40 -1.64 1.49 -10.84
CA GLU A 40 -2.91 0.82 -11.14
C GLU A 40 -3.57 0.27 -9.87
N LYS A 41 -2.80 -0.39 -9.00
CA LYS A 41 -3.29 -0.89 -7.69
C LYS A 41 -3.81 0.24 -6.81
N PHE A 42 -3.09 1.37 -6.75
CA PHE A 42 -3.52 2.55 -6.02
C PHE A 42 -4.83 3.12 -6.57
N GLN A 43 -4.96 3.27 -7.89
CA GLN A 43 -6.19 3.78 -8.50
C GLN A 43 -7.39 2.85 -8.23
N ASP A 44 -7.20 1.53 -8.33
CA ASP A 44 -8.26 0.56 -8.02
C ASP A 44 -8.71 0.63 -6.56
N LYS A 45 -7.77 0.74 -5.60
CA LYS A 45 -8.09 0.97 -4.18
C LYS A 45 -8.83 2.29 -3.97
N LYS A 46 -8.37 3.38 -4.59
CA LYS A 46 -9.00 4.71 -4.50
C LYS A 46 -10.44 4.69 -5.02
N GLN A 47 -10.69 3.99 -6.14
CA GLN A 47 -12.04 3.82 -6.67
C GLN A 47 -12.94 2.97 -5.76
N SER A 48 -12.42 1.87 -5.21
CA SER A 48 -13.16 1.04 -4.26
C SER A 48 -13.60 1.84 -3.03
N TYR A 49 -12.68 2.62 -2.45
CA TYR A 49 -12.94 3.54 -1.34
C TYR A 49 -14.04 4.58 -1.67
N LEU A 50 -14.01 5.19 -2.86
CA LEU A 50 -15.03 6.17 -3.27
C LEU A 50 -16.43 5.56 -3.38
N ILE A 51 -16.52 4.27 -3.69
CA ILE A 51 -17.78 3.53 -3.69
C ILE A 51 -18.22 3.28 -2.24
N ASP A 52 -17.33 2.74 -1.41
CA ASP A 52 -17.65 2.36 -0.03
C ASP A 52 -18.04 3.57 0.82
N THR A 53 -17.37 4.72 0.68
CA THR A 53 -17.75 5.97 1.37
C THR A 53 -19.11 6.51 0.94
N LYS A 54 -19.47 6.37 -0.33
CA LYS A 54 -20.76 6.85 -0.86
C LYS A 54 -21.95 6.09 -0.26
N PHE A 55 -21.74 4.87 0.20
CA PHE A 55 -22.79 3.96 0.68
C PHE A 55 -22.65 3.52 2.15
N GLY A 56 -21.49 3.75 2.79
CA GLY A 56 -21.10 3.08 4.05
C GLY A 56 -21.16 3.90 5.35
N GLY A 57 -21.46 5.20 5.31
CA GLY A 57 -21.46 6.04 6.52
C GLY A 57 -20.05 6.27 7.10
N PHE A 58 -19.94 6.67 8.37
CA PHE A 58 -18.66 6.84 9.08
C PHE A 58 -18.35 5.58 9.90
N SER A 59 -17.24 4.92 9.60
CA SER A 59 -16.72 3.79 10.37
C SER A 59 -15.20 3.85 10.48
N LEU A 60 -14.64 3.20 11.50
CA LEU A 60 -13.19 3.09 11.68
C LEU A 60 -12.52 2.39 10.48
N GLU A 61 -13.20 1.42 9.86
CA GLU A 61 -12.74 0.78 8.60
C GLU A 61 -12.54 1.84 7.51
N ILE A 62 -13.54 2.69 7.31
CA ILE A 62 -13.52 3.73 6.27
C ILE A 62 -12.44 4.78 6.58
N GLU A 63 -12.30 5.20 7.83
CA GLU A 63 -11.24 6.15 8.23
C GLU A 63 -9.84 5.58 7.98
N TYR A 64 -9.61 4.31 8.35
CA TYR A 64 -8.35 3.63 8.10
C TYR A 64 -8.06 3.49 6.60
N GLU A 65 -9.05 3.09 5.80
CA GLU A 65 -8.88 3.02 4.35
C GLU A 65 -8.63 4.38 3.70
N THR A 66 -9.30 5.42 4.19
CA THR A 66 -9.05 6.81 3.77
C THR A 66 -7.59 7.17 4.00
N GLN A 67 -7.07 6.85 5.18
CA GLN A 67 -5.69 7.16 5.53
C GLN A 67 -4.68 6.34 4.73
N ILE A 68 -4.99 5.09 4.37
CA ILE A 68 -4.19 4.31 3.41
C ILE A 68 -4.10 5.05 2.07
N ILE A 69 -5.22 5.58 1.55
CA ILE A 69 -5.22 6.30 0.28
C ILE A 69 -4.35 7.56 0.34
N PHE A 70 -4.51 8.38 1.39
CA PHE A 70 -3.69 9.58 1.55
C PHE A 70 -2.20 9.26 1.68
N PHE A 71 -1.86 8.28 2.51
CA PHE A 71 -0.48 7.87 2.70
C PHE A 71 0.13 7.30 1.41
N LEU A 72 -0.57 6.41 0.70
CA LEU A 72 -0.11 5.85 -0.57
C LEU A 72 0.07 6.92 -1.66
N GLU A 73 -0.81 7.92 -1.72
CA GLU A 73 -0.68 9.03 -2.69
C GLU A 73 0.63 9.78 -2.47
N ASN A 74 0.90 10.19 -1.23
CA ASN A 74 2.13 10.91 -0.86
C ASN A 74 3.38 10.03 -1.00
N LEU A 75 3.27 8.76 -0.64
CA LEU A 75 4.37 7.81 -0.71
C LEU A 75 4.80 7.52 -2.15
N LEU A 76 3.84 7.33 -3.05
CA LEU A 76 4.16 7.09 -4.46
C LEU A 76 4.73 8.35 -5.13
N CYS A 77 4.25 9.55 -4.77
CA CYS A 77 4.87 10.81 -5.20
C CYS A 77 6.32 10.94 -4.69
N PHE A 78 6.59 10.52 -3.45
CA PHE A 78 7.95 10.46 -2.92
C PHE A 78 8.85 9.53 -3.76
N PHE A 79 8.37 8.34 -4.13
CA PHE A 79 9.14 7.43 -4.98
C PHE A 79 9.41 7.98 -6.38
N GLU A 80 8.44 8.63 -7.01
CA GLU A 80 8.63 9.27 -8.32
C GLU A 80 9.61 10.45 -8.29
N SER A 81 9.72 11.13 -7.15
CA SER A 81 10.66 12.24 -6.96
C SER A 81 12.11 11.80 -6.79
N ILE A 82 12.35 10.49 -6.62
CA ILE A 82 13.66 9.91 -6.35
C ILE A 82 14.17 9.14 -7.58
N ASN A 83 15.39 9.45 -7.99
CA ASN A 83 16.13 8.62 -8.94
C ASN A 83 16.71 7.40 -8.21
N GLU A 84 15.94 6.32 -8.18
CA GLU A 84 16.32 5.07 -7.51
C GLU A 84 17.68 4.54 -8.01
N GLN A 85 17.93 4.57 -9.32
CA GLN A 85 19.15 4.02 -9.92
C GLN A 85 20.42 4.71 -9.41
N GLU A 86 20.33 6.01 -9.13
CA GLU A 86 21.42 6.81 -8.56
C GLU A 86 21.75 6.36 -7.13
N PHE A 87 20.72 6.13 -6.30
CA PHE A 87 20.90 5.66 -4.93
C PHE A 87 21.57 4.27 -4.86
N PHE A 88 21.14 3.33 -5.72
CA PHE A 88 21.60 1.94 -5.64
C PHE A 88 23.00 1.74 -6.22
N ARG A 89 23.34 2.42 -7.33
CA ARG A 89 24.66 2.26 -7.96
C ARG A 89 25.78 2.90 -7.15
N GLU A 90 25.47 3.99 -6.46
CA GLU A 90 26.47 4.85 -5.83
C GLU A 90 26.38 4.85 -4.31
N TYR A 91 25.69 3.87 -3.70
CA TYR A 91 25.43 3.88 -2.25
C TYR A 91 26.67 4.17 -1.40
N LEU A 92 27.82 3.59 -1.73
CA LEU A 92 29.05 3.79 -0.97
C LEU A 92 29.63 5.21 -1.10
N SER A 93 29.45 5.86 -2.25
CA SER A 93 29.90 7.23 -2.54
C SER A 93 28.90 8.32 -2.11
N LEU A 94 27.67 7.95 -1.74
CA LEU A 94 26.68 8.89 -1.22
C LEU A 94 27.14 9.61 0.05
N SER A 95 26.69 10.86 0.20
CA SER A 95 26.79 11.60 1.46
C SER A 95 26.06 10.87 2.59
N GLN A 96 26.44 11.15 3.84
CA GLN A 96 25.82 10.51 5.00
C GLN A 96 24.30 10.72 5.04
N GLU A 97 23.83 11.95 4.75
CA GLU A 97 22.41 12.27 4.69
C GLU A 97 21.68 11.48 3.60
N SER A 98 22.29 11.33 2.42
CA SER A 98 21.73 10.56 1.31
C SER A 98 21.67 9.06 1.64
N LYS A 99 22.66 8.53 2.36
CA LYS A 99 22.65 7.14 2.87
C LYS A 99 21.52 6.91 3.88
N ILE A 100 21.21 7.89 4.72
CA ILE A 100 20.09 7.81 5.67
C ILE A 100 18.76 7.88 4.92
N LEU A 101 18.62 8.79 3.96
CA LEU A 101 17.45 8.89 3.10
C LEU A 101 17.18 7.59 2.33
N PHE A 102 18.23 6.94 1.80
CA PHE A 102 18.13 5.63 1.17
C PHE A 102 17.56 4.55 2.10
N ARG A 103 17.96 4.55 3.38
CA ARG A 103 17.43 3.60 4.37
C ARG A 103 15.95 3.85 4.65
N ILE A 104 15.56 5.12 4.75
CA ILE A 104 14.15 5.52 4.86
C ILE A 104 13.37 5.06 3.63
N TYR A 105 13.89 5.32 2.44
CA TYR A 105 13.30 4.89 1.17
C TYR A 105 13.01 3.39 1.17
N TYR A 106 13.97 2.55 1.57
CA TYR A 106 13.81 1.10 1.52
C TYR A 106 12.76 0.58 2.54
N LEU A 107 12.71 1.18 3.73
CA LEU A 107 11.68 0.85 4.71
C LEU A 107 10.29 1.26 4.20
N LEU A 108 10.15 2.46 3.66
CA LEU A 108 8.91 2.91 3.04
C LEU A 108 8.51 2.05 1.82
N TYR A 109 9.48 1.56 1.06
CA TYR A 109 9.23 0.65 -0.07
C TYR A 109 8.63 -0.66 0.43
N SER A 110 9.17 -1.19 1.52
CA SER A 110 8.65 -2.39 2.18
C SER A 110 7.20 -2.18 2.67
N GLU A 111 6.91 -1.02 3.26
CA GLU A 111 5.56 -0.64 3.68
C GLU A 111 4.59 -0.56 2.48
N LYS A 112 4.99 0.06 1.38
CA LYS A 112 4.21 0.09 0.13
C LYS A 112 3.87 -1.32 -0.35
N GLU A 113 4.84 -2.23 -0.38
CA GLU A 113 4.62 -3.62 -0.78
C GLU A 113 3.58 -4.29 0.11
N LEU A 114 3.61 -4.07 1.44
CA LEU A 114 2.59 -4.59 2.36
C LEU A 114 1.19 -4.04 2.07
N LEU A 115 1.06 -2.73 1.89
CA LEU A 115 -0.22 -2.05 1.62
C LEU A 115 -0.83 -2.45 0.27
N LEU A 116 0.01 -2.75 -0.72
CA LEU A 116 -0.38 -3.12 -2.09
C LEU A 116 -0.34 -4.63 -2.34
N TYR A 117 0.03 -5.44 -1.35
CA TYR A 117 0.10 -6.90 -1.50
C TYR A 117 -1.29 -7.49 -1.79
N THR A 118 -2.31 -7.02 -1.08
CA THR A 118 -3.71 -7.41 -1.28
C THR A 118 -4.58 -6.23 -1.72
N ARG A 119 -5.57 -6.53 -2.56
CA ARG A 119 -6.60 -5.56 -2.96
C ARG A 119 -7.36 -5.01 -1.75
N SER A 120 -7.85 -5.90 -0.88
CA SER A 120 -8.57 -5.54 0.35
C SER A 120 -7.62 -5.13 1.47
N SER A 121 -7.96 -4.05 2.19
CA SER A 121 -7.20 -3.57 3.36
C SER A 121 -7.34 -4.51 4.56
N ARG A 122 -8.41 -5.32 4.65
CA ARG A 122 -8.56 -6.41 5.65
C ARG A 122 -7.44 -7.45 5.62
N GLY A 123 -6.74 -7.55 4.48
CA GLY A 123 -5.59 -8.43 4.29
C GLY A 123 -4.31 -7.92 4.93
N ILE A 124 -4.24 -6.64 5.30
CA ILE A 124 -3.09 -6.04 5.97
C ILE A 124 -3.06 -6.52 7.42
N LYS A 125 -1.98 -7.22 7.79
CA LYS A 125 -1.80 -7.79 9.13
C LYS A 125 -0.72 -7.11 9.95
N ILE A 126 0.12 -6.32 9.30
CA ILE A 126 1.28 -5.67 9.92
C ILE A 126 1.63 -4.41 9.14
N HIS A 127 2.14 -3.43 9.87
CA HIS A 127 2.85 -2.27 9.35
C HIS A 127 4.24 -2.22 9.98
N ILE A 128 5.16 -1.52 9.33
CA ILE A 128 6.46 -1.22 9.93
C ILE A 128 6.25 -0.25 11.11
N PRO A 129 6.73 -0.56 12.32
CA PRO A 129 6.56 0.36 13.45
C PRO A 129 7.27 1.70 13.20
N LEU A 130 6.66 2.82 13.59
CA LEU A 130 7.21 4.18 13.40
C LEU A 130 8.59 4.32 14.06
N GLU A 131 8.80 3.63 15.18
CA GLU A 131 10.04 3.57 15.95
C GLU A 131 11.22 3.10 15.10
N THR A 132 10.97 2.30 14.06
CA THR A 132 11.98 1.85 13.08
C THR A 132 12.56 3.03 12.29
N PHE A 133 11.78 4.09 12.10
CA PHE A 133 12.16 5.29 11.35
C PHE A 133 12.72 6.40 12.24
N GLU A 134 12.33 6.47 13.52
CA GLU A 134 12.62 7.60 14.41
C GLU A 134 14.11 7.98 14.45
N ASN A 135 15.00 7.00 14.60
CA ASN A 135 16.44 7.27 14.62
C ASN A 135 16.93 7.86 13.28
N LEU A 136 16.41 7.37 12.15
CA LEU A 136 16.78 7.85 10.83
C LEU A 136 16.26 9.28 10.61
N ILE A 137 14.99 9.52 10.95
CA ILE A 137 14.36 10.84 10.88
C ILE A 137 15.15 11.84 11.71
N ASN A 138 15.50 11.50 12.95
CA ASN A 138 16.24 12.39 13.84
C ASN A 138 17.61 12.81 13.29
N GLN A 139 18.25 11.96 12.48
CA GLN A 139 19.54 12.28 11.85
C GLN A 139 19.40 13.25 10.66
N ILE A 140 18.24 13.31 9.99
CA ILE A 140 18.06 14.13 8.78
C ILE A 140 16.99 15.22 8.88
N LYS A 141 16.18 15.28 9.94
CA LYS A 141 15.01 16.17 10.06
C LYS A 141 15.30 17.68 9.88
N PHE A 142 16.54 18.10 10.13
CA PHE A 142 16.97 19.49 9.96
C PHE A 142 17.71 19.76 8.64
N THR A 143 17.82 18.75 7.76
CA THR A 143 18.53 18.85 6.48
C THR A 143 17.65 19.41 5.37
N SER A 144 18.26 19.87 4.29
CA SER A 144 17.54 20.30 3.08
C SER A 144 16.85 19.13 2.39
N LEU A 145 17.40 17.91 2.47
CA LEU A 145 16.81 16.70 1.89
C LEU A 145 15.46 16.37 2.52
N TYR A 146 15.35 16.45 3.84
CA TYR A 146 14.11 16.18 4.56
C TYR A 146 12.97 17.11 4.13
N LYS A 147 13.29 18.41 3.94
CA LYS A 147 12.36 19.41 3.44
C LYS A 147 12.03 19.21 1.96
N LYS A 148 13.05 18.95 1.12
CA LYS A 148 12.91 18.73 -0.33
C LYS A 148 11.88 17.63 -0.63
N TYR A 149 11.94 16.54 0.13
CA TYR A 149 11.07 15.37 -0.07
C TYR A 149 9.82 15.39 0.83
N SER A 150 9.54 16.50 1.52
CA SER A 150 8.37 16.67 2.39
C SER A 150 8.15 15.52 3.37
N LEU A 151 9.26 14.99 3.94
CA LEU A 151 9.21 13.80 4.78
C LEU A 151 8.42 14.00 6.07
N GLU A 152 8.34 15.24 6.57
CA GLU A 152 7.48 15.59 7.71
C GLU A 152 6.04 15.19 7.46
N LYS A 153 5.46 15.65 6.34
CA LYS A 153 4.08 15.35 5.98
C LYS A 153 3.86 13.85 5.76
N LEU A 154 4.82 13.19 5.10
CA LEU A 154 4.76 11.75 4.86
C LEU A 154 4.69 10.94 6.17
N PHE A 155 5.50 11.31 7.17
CA PHE A 155 5.51 10.63 8.47
C PHE A 155 4.35 11.03 9.38
N GLU A 156 3.81 12.24 9.27
CA GLU A 156 2.54 12.60 9.91
C GLU A 156 1.40 11.71 9.42
N ASP A 157 1.28 11.54 8.09
CA ASP A 157 0.25 10.69 7.50
C ASP A 157 0.46 9.22 7.87
N TYR A 158 1.71 8.77 7.95
CA TYR A 158 2.02 7.41 8.38
C TYR A 158 1.70 7.19 9.85
N SER A 159 1.99 8.15 10.73
CA SER A 159 1.67 8.06 12.14
C SER A 159 0.15 7.91 12.36
N LEU A 160 -0.66 8.68 11.63
CA LEU A 160 -2.12 8.57 11.70
C LEU A 160 -2.61 7.21 11.20
N LEU A 161 -1.99 6.68 10.13
CA LEU A 161 -2.29 5.34 9.62
C LEU A 161 -2.07 4.26 10.69
N LEU A 162 -0.92 4.31 11.38
CA LEU A 162 -0.57 3.36 12.44
C LEU A 162 -1.51 3.49 13.66
N GLU A 163 -1.90 4.72 14.02
CA GLU A 163 -2.86 4.95 15.10
C GLU A 163 -4.20 4.28 14.77
N LEU A 164 -4.73 4.50 13.57
CA LEU A 164 -5.98 3.88 13.12
C LEU A 164 -5.86 2.35 13.09
N PHE A 165 -4.75 1.80 12.60
CA PHE A 165 -4.51 0.36 12.62
C PHE A 165 -4.50 -0.23 14.03
N SER A 166 -3.93 0.48 15.01
CA SER A 166 -3.84 0.03 16.40
C SER A 166 -5.21 -0.09 17.08
N LYS A 167 -6.20 0.66 16.60
CA LYS A 167 -7.62 0.57 17.01
C LYS A 167 -8.35 -0.61 16.39
N LYS A 168 -7.64 -1.43 15.59
CA LYS A 168 -8.11 -2.68 15.01
C LYS A 168 -9.38 -2.51 14.15
N PRO A 169 -9.29 -1.80 13.01
CA PRO A 169 -10.43 -1.40 12.20
C PRO A 169 -11.33 -2.57 11.77
N PHE A 170 -10.78 -3.78 11.66
CA PHE A 170 -11.47 -4.96 11.15
C PHE A 170 -11.78 -6.03 12.19
N GLU A 171 -11.52 -5.77 13.48
CA GLU A 171 -12.02 -6.65 14.54
C GLU A 171 -13.47 -6.25 14.86
N TYR A 172 -14.38 -7.21 14.79
CA TYR A 172 -15.72 -7.03 15.32
C TYR A 172 -15.62 -7.08 16.85
N ASP A 173 -16.18 -6.08 17.55
CA ASP A 173 -16.43 -6.20 18.98
C ASP A 173 -17.27 -7.47 19.18
N GLU A 174 -16.68 -8.50 19.80
CA GLU A 174 -17.45 -9.60 20.37
C GLU A 174 -18.36 -9.00 21.45
N LYS A 175 -19.61 -8.71 21.10
CA LYS A 175 -20.68 -8.39 22.05
C LYS A 175 -21.32 -9.67 22.57
#